data_AF-A0A358QYK2-F1
#
_entry.id   AF-A0A358QYK2-F1
#
_cell.length_a   1.000
_cell.length_b   1.000
_cell.length_c   1.000
_cell.angle_alpha   90.00
_cell.angle_beta   90.00
_cell.angle_gamma   90.00
#
_symmetry.space_group_name_H-M   'P 1'
#
loop_
_entity.id
_entity.type
_entity.pdbx_description
1 polymer ?
#
loop_
_entity_poly.entity_id
_entity_poly.type
_entity_poly.pdbx_seq_one_letter_code
_entity_poly.pdbx_strand_id
1 'polypeptide(L)'
;MELRSLMKPKTPELKPHVSIDGVDIDIAAVKPGTITLDQYKKVRANTPGFRLLYSKLNNEALIAAVKHNLDNCTHPFSPQVYEYALENYLVPELIKRLEGK
;
A
#
# COMPACT_ATOMS: atom_id res chain seq x y z
N MET A 1 43.46 15.51 10.68
CA MET A 1 42.46 14.65 11.33
C MET A 1 41.37 14.41 10.30
N GLU A 2 41.42 13.25 9.64
CA GLU A 2 40.51 12.96 8.52
C GLU A 2 39.12 12.54 9.02
N LEU A 3 38.08 13.19 8.49
CA LEU A 3 36.68 12.82 8.69
C LEU A 3 36.43 11.50 7.96
N ARG A 4 36.44 10.39 8.70
CA ARG A 4 36.01 9.09 8.18
C ARG A 4 34.53 9.16 7.79
N SER A 5 34.28 9.11 6.49
CA SER A 5 32.96 8.88 5.92
C SER A 5 32.39 7.59 6.52
N LEU A 6 31.36 7.73 7.35
CA LEU A 6 30.57 6.61 7.87
C LEU A 6 29.77 6.04 6.71
N MET A 7 30.35 5.07 5.99
CA MET A 7 29.60 4.22 5.08
C MET A 7 28.53 3.51 5.90
N LYS A 8 27.27 3.95 5.76
CA LYS A 8 26.12 3.24 6.32
C LYS A 8 26.19 1.78 5.82
N PRO A 9 26.08 0.77 6.70
CA PRO A 9 26.06 -0.61 6.25
C PRO A 9 24.93 -0.76 5.22
N LYS A 10 25.28 -1.29 4.04
CA LYS A 10 24.34 -1.54 2.95
C LYS A 10 23.41 -2.65 3.44
N THR A 11 22.23 -2.27 3.96
CA THR A 11 21.20 -3.23 4.37
C THR A 11 20.94 -4.16 3.18
N PRO A 12 20.92 -5.49 3.37
CA PRO A 12 20.59 -6.40 2.29
C PRO A 12 19.24 -5.98 1.68
N GLU A 13 19.20 -5.76 0.37
CA GLU A 13 17.95 -5.45 -0.33
C GLU A 13 17.03 -6.66 -0.18
N LEU A 14 16.03 -6.52 0.70
CA LEU A 14 14.98 -7.52 0.88
C LEU A 14 14.20 -7.65 -0.42
N LYS A 15 14.30 -8.82 -1.07
CA LYS A 15 13.53 -9.11 -2.28
C LYS A 15 12.03 -9.10 -1.95
N PRO A 16 11.19 -8.52 -2.83
CA PRO A 16 9.74 -8.61 -2.68
C PRO A 16 9.28 -10.06 -2.63
N HIS A 17 8.44 -10.39 -1.66
CA HIS A 17 7.78 -11.68 -1.55
C HIS A 17 6.28 -11.46 -1.37
N VAL A 18 5.49 -12.19 -2.16
CA VAL A 18 4.02 -12.19 -2.11
C VAL A 18 3.54 -13.60 -2.36
N SER A 19 2.61 -14.07 -1.53
CA SER A 19 1.89 -15.33 -1.71
C SER A 19 0.39 -15.10 -1.55
N ILE A 20 -0.42 -15.87 -2.27
CA ILE A 20 -1.89 -15.88 -2.15
C ILE A 20 -2.30 -17.32 -1.88
N ASP A 21 -3.00 -17.54 -0.76
CA ASP A 21 -3.46 -18.88 -0.36
C ASP A 21 -2.31 -19.91 -0.25
N GLY A 22 -1.14 -19.45 0.18
CA GLY A 22 0.07 -20.28 0.30
C GLY A 22 0.83 -20.51 -1.00
N VAL A 23 0.37 -19.96 -2.14
CA VAL A 23 1.07 -20.05 -3.43
C VAL A 23 1.86 -18.76 -3.67
N ASP A 24 3.16 -18.88 -3.85
CA ASP A 24 4.03 -17.77 -4.23
C ASP A 24 3.66 -17.25 -5.62
N ILE A 25 3.56 -15.93 -5.75
CA ILE A 25 3.21 -15.27 -7.00
C ILE A 25 4.30 -14.29 -7.43
N ASP A 26 4.61 -14.28 -8.72
CA ASP A 26 5.39 -13.20 -9.32
C ASP A 26 4.50 -11.97 -9.47
N ILE A 27 4.49 -11.13 -8.42
CA ILE A 27 3.66 -9.93 -8.37
C ILE A 27 4.00 -8.92 -9.47
N ALA A 28 5.21 -8.94 -10.03
CA ALA A 28 5.59 -8.03 -11.11
C ALA A 28 4.84 -8.35 -12.41
N ALA A 29 4.62 -9.63 -12.69
CA ALA A 29 3.90 -10.12 -13.87
C ALA A 29 2.37 -9.98 -13.76
N VAL A 30 1.82 -9.78 -12.55
CA VAL A 30 0.37 -9.59 -12.36
C VAL A 30 -0.09 -8.28 -12.98
N LYS A 31 -1.22 -8.31 -13.68
CA LYS A 31 -1.83 -7.12 -14.28
C LYS A 31 -2.37 -6.17 -13.18
N PRO A 32 -2.27 -4.84 -13.35
CA PRO A 32 -2.92 -3.90 -12.44
C PRO A 32 -4.43 -4.13 -12.32
N GLY A 33 -4.98 -3.95 -11.12
CA GLY A 33 -6.43 -4.00 -10.89
C GLY A 33 -7.10 -5.38 -10.93
N THR A 34 -6.34 -6.49 -10.95
CA THR A 34 -6.91 -7.84 -11.12
C THR A 34 -7.03 -8.66 -9.84
N ILE A 35 -6.30 -8.32 -8.77
CA ILE A 35 -6.39 -9.04 -7.50
C ILE A 35 -7.68 -8.63 -6.79
N THR A 36 -8.55 -9.60 -6.57
CA THR A 36 -9.85 -9.42 -5.92
C THR A 36 -9.75 -9.29 -4.40
N LEU A 37 -10.83 -8.85 -3.75
CA LEU A 37 -10.89 -8.75 -2.29
C LEU A 37 -10.67 -10.12 -1.62
N ASP A 38 -11.26 -11.18 -2.16
CA ASP A 38 -11.11 -12.53 -1.59
C ASP A 38 -9.69 -13.08 -1.72
N GLN A 39 -9.00 -12.75 -2.82
CA GLN A 39 -7.57 -13.04 -2.95
C GLN A 39 -6.74 -12.21 -1.97
N TYR A 40 -7.04 -10.91 -1.82
CA TYR A 40 -6.34 -10.01 -0.91
C TYR A 40 -6.40 -10.48 0.55
N LYS A 41 -7.55 -10.97 1.01
CA LYS A 41 -7.72 -11.52 2.37
C LYS A 41 -6.82 -12.72 2.67
N LYS A 42 -6.31 -13.38 1.63
CA LYS A 42 -5.41 -14.55 1.73
C LYS A 42 -3.95 -14.21 1.42
N VAL A 43 -3.64 -12.93 1.22
CA VAL A 43 -2.27 -12.49 0.92
C VAL A 43 -1.38 -12.61 2.14
N ARG A 44 -0.16 -13.10 1.92
CA ARG A 44 0.98 -12.84 2.80
C ARG A 44 2.10 -12.22 1.99
N ALA A 45 2.63 -11.10 2.45
CA ALA A 45 3.72 -10.40 1.77
C ALA A 45 4.65 -9.75 2.78
N ASN A 46 5.89 -9.52 2.38
CA ASN A 46 6.80 -8.65 3.12
C ASN A 46 6.58 -7.18 2.71
N THR A 47 7.21 -6.22 3.41
CA THR A 47 7.02 -4.78 3.14
C THR A 47 7.26 -4.40 1.68
N PRO A 48 8.35 -4.84 1.01
CA PRO A 48 8.52 -4.59 -0.42
C PRO A 48 7.44 -5.27 -1.30
N GLY A 49 6.99 -6.46 -0.93
CA GLY A 49 5.89 -7.17 -1.59
C GLY A 49 4.57 -6.40 -1.53
N PHE A 50 4.20 -5.88 -0.35
CA PHE A 50 3.00 -5.05 -0.21
C PHE A 50 3.03 -3.79 -1.06
N ARG A 51 4.20 -3.13 -1.19
CA ARG A 51 4.35 -1.95 -2.06
C ARG A 51 4.02 -2.26 -3.52
N LEU A 52 4.42 -3.43 -4.02
CA LEU A 52 4.09 -3.87 -5.38
C LEU A 52 2.63 -4.32 -5.49
N LEU A 53 2.13 -5.03 -4.47
CA LEU A 53 0.78 -5.58 -4.41
C LEU A 53 -0.31 -4.52 -4.59
N TYR A 54 -0.19 -3.35 -3.96
CA TYR A 54 -1.27 -2.36 -3.95
C TYR A 54 -1.71 -1.91 -5.35
N SER A 55 -0.78 -1.82 -6.31
CA SER A 55 -1.11 -1.50 -7.71
C SER A 55 -1.89 -2.59 -8.45
N LYS A 56 -1.90 -3.82 -7.89
CA LYS A 56 -2.53 -5.00 -8.49
C LYS A 56 -3.91 -5.28 -7.93
N LEU A 57 -4.29 -4.63 -6.82
CA LEU A 57 -5.60 -4.74 -6.22
C LEU A 57 -6.67 -4.09 -7.11
N ASN A 58 -7.82 -4.75 -7.24
CA ASN A 58 -9.02 -4.11 -7.78
C ASN A 58 -9.54 -3.05 -6.79
N ASN A 59 -10.53 -2.25 -7.22
CA ASN A 59 -11.05 -1.14 -6.41
C ASN A 59 -11.56 -1.59 -5.04
N GLU A 60 -12.29 -2.70 -4.99
CA GLU A 60 -12.86 -3.23 -3.74
C GLU A 60 -11.77 -3.66 -2.75
N ALA A 61 -10.77 -4.41 -3.23
CA ALA A 61 -9.63 -4.84 -2.43
C ALA A 61 -8.78 -3.65 -1.96
N LEU A 62 -8.59 -2.65 -2.81
CA LEU A 62 -7.82 -1.44 -2.48
C LEU A 62 -8.52 -0.63 -1.37
N ILE A 63 -9.85 -0.47 -1.44
CA ILE A 63 -10.63 0.19 -0.38
C ILE A 63 -10.48 -0.57 0.94
N ALA A 64 -10.57 -1.90 0.93
CA ALA A 64 -10.39 -2.71 2.13
C ALA A 64 -8.97 -2.58 2.71
N ALA A 65 -7.95 -2.55 1.85
CA ALA A 65 -6.57 -2.36 2.26
C ALA A 65 -6.35 -0.98 2.91
N VAL A 66 -6.94 0.08 2.36
CA VAL A 66 -6.84 1.42 2.93
C VAL A 66 -7.50 1.48 4.31
N LYS A 67 -8.73 0.96 4.45
CA LYS A 67 -9.43 0.91 5.75
C LYS A 67 -8.61 0.20 6.82
N HIS A 68 -8.09 -0.98 6.49
CA HIS A 68 -7.25 -1.75 7.41
C HIS A 68 -6.00 -0.97 7.85
N ASN A 69 -5.32 -0.29 6.93
CA ASN A 69 -4.14 0.50 7.27
C ASN A 69 -4.48 1.71 8.14
N LEU A 70 -5.61 2.39 7.89
CA LEU A 70 -6.09 3.49 8.72
C LEU A 70 -6.40 3.03 10.14
N ASP A 71 -7.08 1.90 10.30
CA ASP A 71 -7.44 1.33 11.61
C ASP A 71 -6.20 0.95 12.44
N ASN A 72 -5.08 0.63 11.78
CA ASN A 72 -3.84 0.18 12.41
C ASN A 72 -2.74 1.26 12.41
N CYS A 73 -3.06 2.48 11.99
CA CYS A 73 -2.12 3.59 12.02
C CYS A 73 -1.87 4.00 13.48
N THR A 74 -0.66 3.75 13.97
CA THR A 74 -0.28 4.01 15.38
C THR A 74 0.08 5.46 15.67
N HIS A 75 0.15 6.31 14.64
CA HIS A 75 0.41 7.73 14.82
C HIS A 75 -0.89 8.45 15.23
N PRO A 76 -0.87 9.24 16.31
CA PRO A 76 -2.05 9.97 16.73
C PRO A 76 -2.49 10.91 15.61
N PHE A 77 -3.78 10.81 15.28
CA PHE A 77 -4.49 11.71 14.38
C PHE A 77 -4.13 13.17 14.68
N SER A 78 -3.70 13.91 13.65
CA SER A 78 -3.54 15.35 13.72
C SER A 78 -4.33 16.00 12.57
N PRO A 79 -5.19 17.00 12.84
CA PRO A 79 -5.93 17.70 11.79
C PRO A 79 -5.03 18.51 10.84
N GLN A 80 -3.71 18.48 11.04
CA GLN A 80 -2.71 19.16 10.23
C GLN A 80 -2.02 18.22 9.21
N VAL A 81 -2.33 16.91 9.19
CA VAL A 81 -1.70 15.96 8.27
C VAL A 81 -2.46 15.86 6.95
N TYR A 82 -1.70 15.68 5.87
CA TYR A 82 -2.13 15.59 4.48
C TYR A 82 -3.29 14.60 4.27
N GLU A 83 -3.29 13.51 5.03
CA GLU A 83 -4.29 12.45 5.02
C GLU A 83 -5.70 12.95 5.40
N TYR A 84 -5.82 13.88 6.35
CA TYR A 84 -7.13 14.45 6.73
C TYR A 84 -7.74 15.25 5.58
N ALA A 85 -6.92 16.06 4.91
CA ALA A 85 -7.38 16.86 3.78
C ALA A 85 -7.77 15.96 2.60
N LEU A 86 -7.05 14.86 2.41
CA LEU A 86 -7.35 13.87 1.40
C LEU A 86 -8.71 13.21 1.66
N GLU A 87 -8.93 12.71 2.87
CA GLU A 87 -10.15 11.98 3.23
C GLU A 87 -11.39 12.87 3.32
N ASN A 88 -11.27 14.09 3.86
CA ASN A 88 -12.43 14.90 4.20
C ASN A 88 -12.78 15.96 3.16
N TYR A 89 -11.85 16.35 2.29
CA TYR A 89 -12.08 17.38 1.28
C TYR A 89 -11.85 16.87 -0.14
N LEU A 90 -10.69 16.27 -0.43
CA LEU A 90 -10.32 15.94 -1.81
C LEU A 90 -11.04 14.70 -2.36
N VAL A 91 -11.10 13.61 -1.59
CA VAL A 91 -11.77 12.36 -2.01
C VAL A 91 -13.29 12.55 -2.23
N PRO A 92 -14.05 13.21 -1.33
CA PRO A 92 -15.47 13.45 -1.55
C PRO A 92 -15.75 14.30 -2.80
N GLU A 93 -14.93 15.32 -3.06
CA GLU A 93 -15.06 16.17 -4.25
C GLU A 93 -14.73 15.41 -5.54
N LEU A 94 -13.72 14.54 -5.51
CA LEU A 94 -13.36 13.69 -6.65
C LEU A 94 -14.50 12.70 -6.99
N ILE A 95 -15.12 12.09 -5.99
CA ILE A 95 -16.27 11.18 -6.18
C ILE A 95 -17.43 11.92 -6.86
N LYS A 96 -17.80 13.11 -6.38
CA LYS A 96 -18.88 13.92 -6.98
C LYS A 96 -18.67 14.16 -8.48
N ARG A 97 -17.44 14.53 -8.88
CA ARG A 97 -17.09 14.83 -10.29
C ARG A 97 -17.10 13.59 -11.17
N LEU A 98 -16.66 12.44 -10.63
CA LEU A 98 -16.66 11.16 -11.37
C LEU A 98 -18.06 10.57 -11.53
N GLU A 99 -18.97 10.84 -10.59
CA GLU A 99 -20.38 10.45 -10.67
C GLU A 99 -21.21 11.34 -11.61
N GLY A 100 -20.58 12.30 -12.29
CA GLY A 100 -21.18 13.07 -13.39
C GLY A 100 -22.30 14.03 -12.97
N LYS A 101 -22.29 14.51 -11.72
CA LYS A 101 -23.18 15.57 -11.24
C LYS A 101 -22.48 16.93 -11.17
#